data_AF-A0A183DCE3-F1
#
_entry.id   AF-A0A183DCE3-F1
#
_cell.length_a   1.000
_cell.length_b   1.000
_cell.length_c   1.000
_cell.angle_alpha   90.00
_cell.angle_beta   90.00
_cell.angle_gamma   90.00
#
_symmetry.space_group_name_H-M   'P 1'
#
loop_
_entity.id
_entity.type
_entity.pdbx_description
1 polymer ?
#
loop_
_entity_poly.entity_id
_entity_poly.type
_entity_poly.pdbx_seq_one_letter_code
_entity_poly.pdbx_strand_id
1 'polypeptide(L)'
;MGVPRQQEVRIHNPTASTTVNPGDATTFSVVFLPRQEGTIENVLFVHSSLGTFTYSVRGKGTGSAYRIRPLVGGKLPVNGTLISPVQLHNPHPTTLRVTEIYTSGGDLHLELPQIGSQTQHSATLWVSL
;
A
#
# COMPACT_ATOMS: atom_id res chain seq x y z
N MET A 1 -21.18 5.64 -8.34
CA MET A 1 -21.53 5.09 -7.01
C MET A 1 -20.64 3.88 -6.80
N GLY A 2 -19.54 4.03 -6.05
CA GLY A 2 -18.49 3.00 -5.95
C GLY A 2 -18.80 2.00 -4.86
N VAL A 3 -18.79 0.71 -5.19
CA VAL A 3 -18.88 -0.38 -4.21
C VAL A 3 -17.65 -0.29 -3.29
N PRO A 4 -17.80 -0.20 -1.96
CA PRO A 4 -16.64 -0.25 -1.07
C PRO A 4 -15.98 -1.61 -1.24
N ARG A 5 -14.76 -1.64 -1.76
CA ARG A 5 -13.99 -2.87 -1.85
C ARG A 5 -13.64 -3.29 -0.43
N GLN A 6 -14.22 -4.41 0.01
CA GLN A 6 -13.90 -5.05 1.27
C GLN A 6 -12.38 -5.22 1.34
N GLN A 7 -11.76 -4.48 2.26
CA GLN A 7 -10.32 -4.47 2.40
C GLN A 7 -9.94 -5.66 3.27
N GLU A 8 -9.29 -6.65 2.67
CA GLU A 8 -8.87 -7.87 3.34
C GLU A 8 -7.80 -7.54 4.38
N VAL A 9 -8.16 -7.66 5.67
CA VAL A 9 -7.20 -7.56 6.77
C VAL A 9 -6.46 -8.89 6.83
N ARG A 10 -5.24 -8.91 6.30
CA ARG A 10 -4.39 -10.11 6.33
C ARG A 10 -3.77 -10.25 7.70
N ILE A 11 -4.30 -11.18 8.49
CA ILE A 11 -3.71 -11.60 9.76
C ILE A 11 -2.47 -12.42 9.43
N HIS A 12 -1.29 -11.89 9.77
CA HIS A 12 -0.06 -12.67 9.73
C HIS A 12 0.00 -13.46 11.05
N ASN A 13 -0.46 -14.71 11.02
CA ASN A 13 -0.40 -15.60 12.16
C ASN A 13 0.75 -16.61 11.94
N PRO A 14 1.76 -16.69 12.83
CA PRO A 14 2.78 -17.73 12.75
C PRO A 14 2.23 -19.14 13.10
N THR A 15 0.96 -19.28 13.51
CA THR A 15 0.40 -20.59 13.89
C THR A 15 -1.10 -20.64 13.62
N ALA A 16 -1.49 -21.15 12.45
CA ALA A 16 -2.87 -21.14 11.93
C ALA A 16 -3.94 -21.84 12.81
N SER A 17 -3.57 -22.51 13.90
CA SER A 17 -4.48 -22.90 14.99
C SER A 17 -3.73 -23.01 16.31
N THR A 18 -4.27 -22.45 17.39
CA THR A 18 -3.72 -22.58 18.75
C THR A 18 -4.80 -23.13 19.67
N THR A 19 -4.47 -24.14 20.48
CA THR A 19 -5.35 -24.67 21.53
C THR A 19 -5.16 -23.85 22.81
N VAL A 20 -6.26 -23.40 23.42
CA VAL A 20 -6.25 -22.71 24.71
C VAL A 20 -6.91 -23.63 25.74
N ASN A 21 -6.19 -24.02 26.79
CA ASN A 21 -6.75 -24.91 27.81
C ASN A 21 -7.65 -24.12 28.77
N PRO A 22 -8.49 -24.80 29.57
CA PRO A 22 -9.29 -24.15 30.59
C PRO A 22 -8.42 -23.34 31.57
N GLY A 23 -8.73 -22.05 31.70
CA GLY A 23 -7.98 -21.13 32.57
C GLY A 23 -6.79 -20.44 31.90
N ASP A 24 -6.39 -20.86 30.70
CA ASP A 24 -5.32 -20.23 29.94
C ASP A 24 -5.82 -19.04 29.11
N ALA A 25 -4.87 -18.19 28.71
CA ALA A 25 -5.09 -17.10 27.76
C ALA A 25 -4.04 -17.16 26.63
N THR A 26 -4.40 -16.64 25.46
CA THR A 26 -3.48 -16.51 24.31
C THR A 26 -3.63 -15.15 23.66
N THR A 27 -2.65 -14.78 22.83
CA THR A 27 -2.62 -13.51 22.10
C THR A 27 -2.28 -13.73 20.64
N PHE A 28 -2.77 -12.87 19.75
CA PHE A 28 -2.45 -12.86 18.33
C PHE A 28 -2.17 -11.43 17.85
N SER A 29 -1.34 -11.32 16.81
CA SER A 29 -0.99 -10.04 16.19
C SER A 29 -1.86 -9.74 14.98
N VAL A 30 -2.34 -8.50 14.88
CA VAL A 30 -3.08 -8.01 13.72
C VAL A 30 -2.27 -6.92 13.05
N VAL A 31 -2.04 -7.06 11.74
CA VAL A 31 -1.34 -6.05 10.94
C VAL A 31 -2.37 -5.33 10.07
N PHE A 32 -2.44 -4.00 10.21
CA PHE A 32 -3.31 -3.15 9.41
C PHE A 32 -2.51 -2.49 8.29
N LEU A 33 -2.82 -2.84 7.03
CA LEU A 33 -2.18 -2.30 5.83
C LEU A 33 -3.25 -1.60 4.96
N PRO A 34 -3.59 -0.33 5.27
CA PRO A 34 -4.63 0.39 4.55
C PRO A 34 -4.24 0.58 3.09
N ARG A 35 -5.17 0.35 2.16
CA ARG A 35 -4.98 0.62 0.72
C ARG A 35 -5.61 1.92 0.25
N GLN A 36 -6.30 2.61 1.14
CA GLN A 36 -7.01 3.86 0.88
C GLN A 36 -6.89 4.77 2.11
N GLU A 37 -6.91 6.07 1.87
CA GLU A 37 -6.97 7.05 2.94
C GLU A 37 -8.37 7.11 3.56
N GLY A 38 -8.45 7.44 4.84
CA GLY A 38 -9.70 7.61 5.57
C GLY A 38 -9.92 6.60 6.68
N THR A 39 -11.10 6.67 7.31
CA THR A 39 -11.52 5.67 8.32
C THR A 39 -11.88 4.37 7.61
N ILE A 40 -11.31 3.27 8.10
CA ILE A 40 -11.62 1.92 7.63
C ILE A 40 -12.12 1.13 8.83
N GLU A 41 -13.34 0.62 8.73
CA GLU A 41 -13.97 -0.24 9.72
C GLU A 41 -14.12 -1.64 9.14
N ASN A 42 -13.83 -2.65 9.94
CA ASN A 42 -13.97 -4.05 9.55
C ASN A 42 -14.33 -4.91 10.77
N VAL A 43 -14.63 -6.19 10.53
CA VAL A 43 -14.92 -7.16 11.57
C VAL A 43 -13.87 -8.27 11.51
N LEU A 44 -13.23 -8.52 12.64
CA LEU A 44 -12.39 -9.67 12.86
C LEU A 44 -13.25 -10.82 13.40
N PHE A 45 -13.18 -11.97 12.73
CA PHE A 45 -13.85 -13.20 13.14
C PHE A 45 -12.83 -14.16 13.77
N VAL A 46 -13.08 -14.56 15.00
CA VAL A 46 -12.30 -15.59 15.71
C VAL A 46 -13.17 -16.84 15.83
N HIS A 47 -12.79 -17.88 15.10
CA HIS A 47 -13.48 -19.17 15.14
C HIS A 47 -12.81 -20.10 16.16
N SER A 48 -13.65 -20.75 16.98
CA SER A 48 -13.22 -21.73 17.99
C SER A 48 -14.22 -22.89 18.08
N SER A 49 -13.87 -23.92 18.85
CA SER A 49 -14.79 -25.02 19.19
C SER A 49 -16.01 -24.57 20.00
N LEU A 50 -15.96 -23.41 20.66
CA LEU A 50 -17.08 -22.82 21.39
C LEU A 50 -17.98 -21.93 20.51
N GLY A 51 -17.60 -21.74 19.25
CA GLY A 51 -18.31 -20.88 18.29
C GLY A 51 -17.45 -19.75 17.74
N THR A 52 -18.13 -18.75 17.18
CA THR A 52 -17.50 -17.59 16.52
C THR A 52 -17.64 -16.34 17.37
N PHE A 53 -16.51 -15.68 17.62
CA PHE A 53 -16.46 -14.39 18.29
C PHE A 53 -16.13 -13.30 17.28
N THR A 54 -16.84 -12.18 17.36
CA THR A 54 -16.67 -11.04 16.45
C THR A 54 -16.12 -9.84 17.18
N TYR A 55 -15.14 -9.19 16.56
CA TYR A 55 -14.53 -7.97 17.09
C TYR A 55 -14.58 -6.89 16.02
N SER A 56 -15.26 -5.77 16.32
CA SER A 56 -15.21 -4.60 15.47
C SER A 56 -13.83 -3.96 15.58
N VAL A 57 -13.19 -3.72 14.43
CA VAL A 57 -11.87 -3.08 14.35
C VAL A 57 -11.96 -1.83 13.50
N ARG A 58 -11.26 -0.78 13.93
CA ARG A 58 -11.20 0.50 13.22
C ARG A 58 -9.75 0.96 13.09
N GLY A 59 -9.39 1.38 11.88
CA GLY A 59 -8.10 1.98 11.56
C GLY A 59 -8.28 3.24 10.72
N LYS A 60 -7.24 4.08 10.66
CA LYS A 60 -7.19 5.24 9.76
C LYS A 60 -6.05 5.05 8.77
N GLY A 61 -6.38 4.96 7.49
CA GLY A 61 -5.41 5.06 6.41
C GLY A 61 -4.98 6.52 6.24
N THR A 62 -3.68 6.76 6.24
CA THR A 62 -3.09 8.07 5.94
C THR A 62 -2.27 7.99 4.67
N GLY A 63 -2.20 9.09 3.93
CA GLY A 63 -1.37 9.16 2.74
C GLY A 63 0.08 8.84 3.05
N SER A 64 0.76 8.20 2.09
CA SER A 64 2.20 7.97 2.20
C SER A 64 2.92 9.32 2.34
N ALA A 65 3.80 9.45 3.33
CA ALA A 65 4.65 10.64 3.48
C ALA A 65 5.52 10.87 2.24
N TYR A 66 5.80 9.81 1.47
CA TYR A 66 6.52 9.87 0.20
C TYR A 66 5.65 10.27 -1.00
N ARG A 67 4.35 10.51 -0.78
CA ARG A 67 3.35 10.95 -1.78
C ARG A 67 3.30 10.10 -3.04
N ILE A 68 3.71 8.83 -2.94
CA ILE A 68 3.62 7.86 -4.04
C ILE A 68 2.14 7.65 -4.37
N ARG A 69 1.79 7.82 -5.63
CA ARG A 69 0.43 7.61 -6.12
C ARG A 69 0.31 6.25 -6.80
N PRO A 70 -0.69 5.43 -6.45
CA PRO A 70 -0.93 4.18 -7.16
C PRO A 70 -1.39 4.45 -8.59
N LEU A 71 -0.84 3.70 -9.54
CA LEU A 71 -1.32 3.68 -10.92
C LEU A 71 -2.42 2.61 -11.04
N VAL A 72 -3.67 3.01 -10.93
CA VAL A 72 -4.84 2.11 -10.97
C VAL A 72 -5.89 2.61 -11.95
N GLY A 73 -6.61 1.69 -12.58
CA GLY A 73 -7.76 2.02 -13.44
C GLY A 73 -7.41 2.56 -14.83
N GLY A 74 -6.14 2.51 -15.23
CA GLY A 74 -5.74 2.81 -16.61
C GLY A 74 -6.37 1.82 -17.59
N LYS A 75 -6.96 2.32 -18.68
CA LYS A 75 -7.44 1.52 -19.79
C LYS A 75 -6.47 1.69 -20.95
N LEU A 76 -5.96 0.57 -21.46
CA LEU A 76 -5.04 0.53 -22.59
C LEU A 76 -5.72 -0.19 -23.77
N PRO A 77 -5.51 0.27 -25.01
CA PRO A 77 -5.88 -0.51 -26.17
C PRO A 77 -5.04 -1.80 -26.24
N VAL A 78 -5.52 -2.79 -26.98
CA VAL A 78 -4.75 -4.01 -27.26
C VAL A 78 -3.43 -3.61 -27.92
N ASN A 79 -2.32 -4.12 -27.41
CA ASN A 79 -0.95 -3.76 -27.82
C ASN A 79 -0.54 -2.29 -27.54
N GLY A 80 -1.31 -1.56 -26.73
CA GLY A 80 -0.93 -0.24 -26.25
C GLY A 80 0.11 -0.32 -25.12
N THR A 81 0.99 0.67 -25.05
CA THR A 81 1.94 0.83 -23.93
C THR A 81 1.59 2.09 -23.13
N LEU A 82 1.61 2.00 -21.80
CA LEU A 82 1.48 3.17 -20.91
C LEU A 82 2.84 3.48 -20.31
N ILE A 83 3.31 4.71 -20.52
CA ILE A 83 4.48 5.25 -19.83
C ILE A 83 3.98 6.27 -18.83
N SER A 84 4.27 6.06 -17.56
CA SER A 84 3.88 6.98 -16.49
C SER A 84 5.03 7.17 -15.51
N PRO A 85 5.44 8.42 -15.22
CA PRO A 85 6.51 8.67 -14.27
C PRO A 85 6.03 8.38 -12.84
N VAL A 86 6.83 7.63 -12.09
CA VAL A 86 6.62 7.45 -10.65
C VAL A 86 7.19 8.64 -9.91
N GLN A 87 6.32 9.43 -9.27
CA GLN A 87 6.71 10.60 -8.49
C GLN A 87 6.93 10.20 -7.02
N LEU A 88 8.09 10.58 -6.48
CA LEU A 88 8.49 10.29 -5.11
C LEU A 88 8.87 11.59 -4.40
N HIS A 89 8.14 11.94 -3.34
CA HIS A 89 8.46 13.06 -2.46
C HIS A 89 9.38 12.60 -1.34
N ASN A 90 10.41 13.39 -1.01
CA ASN A 90 11.21 13.19 0.18
C ASN A 90 10.66 14.06 1.32
N PRO A 91 10.05 13.48 2.37
CA PRO A 91 9.55 14.24 3.51
C PRO A 91 10.63 14.64 4.52
N HIS A 92 11.89 14.25 4.29
CA HIS A 92 13.00 14.46 5.21
C HIS A 92 14.05 15.44 4.65
N PRO A 93 14.80 16.14 5.52
CA PRO A 93 15.89 17.03 5.09
C PRO A 93 17.13 16.28 4.60
N THR A 94 17.22 14.98 4.87
CA THR A 94 18.31 14.10 4.41
C THR A 94 18.05 13.58 3.02
N THR A 95 19.10 13.30 2.24
CA THR A 95 18.97 12.73 0.89
C THR A 95 18.23 11.39 0.91
N LEU A 96 17.17 11.30 0.10
CA LEU A 96 16.48 10.05 -0.20
C LEU A 96 17.21 9.33 -1.33
N ARG A 97 17.67 8.09 -1.08
CA ARG A 97 18.33 7.25 -2.08
C ARG A 97 17.47 6.03 -2.38
N VAL A 98 17.11 5.85 -3.64
CA VAL A 98 16.49 4.62 -4.14
C VAL A 98 17.60 3.63 -4.45
N THR A 99 17.63 2.49 -3.76
CA THR A 99 18.66 1.45 -3.95
C THR A 99 18.21 0.35 -4.90
N GLU A 100 16.92 0.04 -4.90
CA GLU A 100 16.35 -1.09 -5.64
C GLU A 100 14.95 -0.74 -6.12
N ILE A 101 14.61 -1.24 -7.31
CA ILE A 101 13.28 -1.21 -7.90
C ILE A 101 13.03 -2.58 -8.49
N TYR A 102 11.91 -3.21 -8.15
CA TYR A 102 11.53 -4.52 -8.68
C TYR A 102 10.06 -4.55 -9.10
N THR A 103 9.74 -5.40 -10.06
CA THR A 103 8.39 -5.69 -10.53
C THR A 103 8.13 -7.20 -10.40
N SER A 104 6.91 -7.57 -10.02
CA SER A 104 6.49 -8.97 -9.96
C SER A 104 5.62 -9.39 -11.16
N GLY A 105 5.34 -8.47 -12.09
CA GLY A 105 4.51 -8.72 -13.28
C GLY A 105 5.32 -8.63 -14.58
N GLY A 106 4.96 -9.44 -15.57
CA GLY A 106 5.66 -9.50 -16.87
C GLY A 106 5.42 -8.28 -17.78
N ASP A 107 4.31 -7.58 -17.59
CA ASP A 107 3.87 -6.49 -18.48
C ASP A 107 4.33 -5.09 -18.02
N LEU A 108 5.19 -5.02 -17.00
CA LEU A 108 5.65 -3.76 -16.42
C LEU A 108 7.17 -3.64 -16.56
N HIS A 109 7.62 -2.60 -17.26
CA HIS A 109 9.02 -2.20 -17.29
C HIS A 109 9.24 -0.98 -16.39
N LEU A 110 10.32 -0.99 -15.61
CA LEU A 110 10.69 0.11 -14.71
C LEU A 110 12.09 0.58 -15.07
N GLU A 111 12.24 1.88 -15.28
CA GLU A 111 13.51 2.52 -15.57
C GLU A 111 13.85 3.52 -14.47
N LEU A 112 15.10 3.50 -14.02
CA LEU A 112 15.62 4.58 -13.19
C LEU A 112 15.86 5.80 -14.08
N PRO A 113 15.50 7.02 -13.62
CA PRO A 113 15.89 8.22 -14.35
C PRO A 113 17.41 8.23 -14.46
N GLN A 114 17.93 8.32 -15.68
CA GLN A 114 19.37 8.47 -15.88
C GLN A 114 19.78 9.75 -15.16
N ILE A 115 20.51 9.62 -14.06
CA ILE A 115 21.10 10.74 -13.34
C ILE A 115 22.20 11.27 -14.26
N GLY A 116 21.83 12.10 -15.22
CA GLY A 116 22.76 13.00 -15.89
C GLY A 116 23.42 13.83 -14.80
N SER A 117 24.75 13.92 -14.87
CA SER A 117 25.55 14.93 -14.16
C SER A 117 24.76 16.20 -13.93
N GLN A 118 24.66 16.65 -12.68
CA GLN A 118 23.99 17.87 -12.23
C GLN A 118 24.02 18.99 -13.29
N THR A 119 22.96 19.13 -14.09
CA THR A 119 22.62 20.42 -14.66
C THR A 119 21.76 21.12 -13.63
N GLN A 120 22.32 22.16 -13.01
CA GLN A 120 21.53 23.22 -12.41
C GLN A 120 20.52 23.69 -13.45
N HIS A 121 19.27 23.26 -13.35
CA HIS A 121 18.19 23.96 -14.00
C HIS A 121 17.81 25.13 -13.09
N SER A 122 18.54 26.23 -13.30
CA SER A 122 18.11 27.58 -12.97
C SER A 122 16.65 27.78 -13.39
N ALA A 123 15.94 28.57 -12.58
CA ALA A 123 14.55 28.93 -12.77
C ALA A 123 14.20 29.39 -14.19
N THR A 124 13.13 28.83 -14.77
CA THR A 124 12.25 29.58 -15.68
C THR A 124 10.83 29.00 -15.71
N LEU A 125 9.87 29.88 -15.41
CA LEU A 125 8.44 29.79 -15.70
C LEU A 125 8.19 29.62 -17.20
N TRP A 126 7.13 28.90 -17.61
CA TRP A 126 6.18 29.33 -18.66
C TRP A 126 4.81 28.65 -18.49
N VAL A 127 3.76 29.40 -18.85
CA VAL A 127 2.32 29.14 -18.76
C VAL A 127 1.72 28.88 -20.16
N SER A 128 0.56 28.19 -20.19
CA SER A 128 -0.46 28.05 -21.26
C SER A 128 -0.15 27.12 -22.45
N LEU A 129 -1.14 26.45 -23.06
CA LEU A 129 -2.58 26.76 -23.22
C LEU A 129 -3.54 25.84 -22.45
#